data_AF-A0A3D4E8J9-F1
#
_entry.id   AF-A0A3D4E8J9-F1
#
_cell.length_a   1.000
_cell.length_b   1.000
_cell.length_c   1.000
_cell.angle_alpha   90.00
_cell.angle_beta   90.00
_cell.angle_gamma   90.00
#
_symmetry.space_group_name_H-M   'P 1'
#
loop_
_entity.id
_entity.type
_entity.pdbx_description
1 polymer ?
#
loop_
_entity_poly.entity_id
_entity_poly.type
_entity_poly.pdbx_seq_one_letter_code
_entity_poly.pdbx_strand_id
1 'polypeptide(L)' 'MKSGLKMILSVGAAAALFSCGQGEKKTQTNDFHYLLDEFADLKVIRFKVPGWDALSLKQKEYAYHLSEAAK' A
#
# COMPACT_ATOMS: atom_id res chain seq x y z
N MET A 1 -4.78 -23.94 -57.23
CA MET A 1 -4.89 -22.96 -56.12
C MET A 1 -4.39 -23.66 -54.85
N LYS A 2 -3.10 -23.88 -54.59
CA LYS A 2 -1.92 -22.99 -54.59
C LYS A 2 -2.15 -21.71 -53.79
N SER A 3 -1.59 -21.73 -52.57
CA SER A 3 -0.94 -20.61 -51.87
C SER A 3 -1.69 -19.81 -50.79
N GLY A 4 -2.95 -20.08 -50.47
CA GLY A 4 -3.69 -19.29 -49.47
C GLY A 4 -3.62 -19.77 -48.02
N LEU A 5 -3.35 -21.06 -47.77
CA LEU A 5 -3.59 -21.65 -46.45
C LEU A 5 -2.38 -21.62 -45.49
N LYS A 6 -1.18 -21.27 -45.98
CA LYS A 6 0.08 -21.34 -45.22
C LYS A 6 0.52 -20.02 -44.58
N MET A 7 -0.28 -18.96 -44.64
CA MET A 7 0.16 -17.62 -44.23
C MET A 7 -0.79 -16.97 -43.22
N ILE A 8 -1.12 -17.68 -42.14
CA ILE A 8 -1.63 -17.07 -40.89
C ILE A 8 -0.97 -17.79 -39.70
N LEU A 9 0.37 -17.84 -39.71
CA LEU A 9 1.17 -18.54 -38.71
C LEU A 9 2.16 -17.62 -37.95
N SER A 10 1.94 -16.29 -37.82
CA SER A 10 3.04 -15.49 -37.26
C SER A 10 2.79 -14.23 -36.41
N VAL A 11 1.58 -13.74 -36.12
CA VAL A 11 1.49 -12.46 -35.34
C VAL A 11 0.43 -12.40 -34.23
N GLY A 12 -0.35 -13.46 -33.98
CA GLY A 12 -1.53 -13.38 -33.11
C GLY A 12 -1.36 -13.77 -31.63
N ALA A 13 -0.18 -14.16 -31.15
CA ALA A 13 -0.04 -14.86 -29.86
C ALA A 13 0.95 -14.22 -28.87
N ALA A 14 1.25 -12.92 -28.98
CA ALA A 14 2.17 -12.23 -28.06
C ALA A 14 1.53 -11.12 -27.21
N ALA A 15 0.27 -10.74 -27.46
CA ALA A 15 -0.39 -9.65 -26.73
C ALA A 15 -1.15 -10.08 -25.46
N ALA A 16 -1.22 -11.39 -25.15
CA ALA A 16 -2.03 -11.90 -24.03
C ALA A 16 -1.28 -11.98 -22.68
N LEU A 17 -0.01 -11.56 -22.60
CA LEU A 17 0.81 -11.76 -21.39
C LEU A 17 1.02 -10.49 -20.53
N PHE A 18 0.38 -9.36 -20.85
CA PHE A 18 0.49 -8.13 -20.05
C PHE A 18 -0.70 -7.85 -19.12
N SER A 19 -1.66 -8.76 -18.97
CA SER A 19 -2.70 -8.62 -17.94
C SER A 19 -2.21 -9.15 -16.59
N CYS A 20 -1.07 -8.61 -16.13
CA CYS A 20 -0.77 -8.61 -14.71
C CYS A 20 -1.76 -7.63 -14.09
N GLY A 21 -2.70 -8.17 -13.31
CA GLY A 21 -3.80 -7.43 -12.70
C GLY A 21 -3.32 -6.09 -12.18
N GLN A 22 -3.80 -5.02 -12.81
CA GLN A 22 -3.77 -3.69 -12.26
C GLN A 22 -4.77 -3.70 -11.11
N GLY A 23 -4.38 -4.33 -10.00
CA GLY A 23 -5.03 -4.15 -8.73
C GLY A 23 -4.94 -2.68 -8.47
N GLU A 24 -6.07 -1.99 -8.64
CA GLU A 24 -6.24 -0.63 -8.20
C GLU A 24 -5.72 -0.63 -6.76
N LYS A 25 -4.55 -0.02 -6.54
CA LYS A 25 -4.20 0.46 -5.21
C LYS A 25 -5.28 1.51 -4.94
N LYS A 26 -6.41 1.06 -4.41
CA LYS A 26 -7.28 1.90 -3.59
C LYS A 26 -6.33 2.46 -2.56
N THR A 27 -5.80 3.64 -2.86
CA THR A 27 -5.31 4.55 -1.85
C THR A 27 -6.57 4.85 -1.08
N GLN A 28 -6.87 4.00 -0.10
CA GLN A 28 -7.74 4.37 0.99
C GLN A 28 -7.03 5.58 1.56
N THR A 29 -7.49 6.76 1.17
CA THR A 29 -7.17 8.00 1.85
C THR A 29 -7.81 7.84 3.23
N ASN A 30 -7.15 7.07 4.09
CA ASN A 30 -7.55 6.93 5.47
C ASN A 30 -7.51 8.35 6.02
N ASP A 31 -8.68 8.87 6.35
CA ASP A 31 -8.90 10.27 6.66
C ASP A 31 -8.22 10.57 8.01
N PHE A 32 -6.94 10.98 7.94
CA PHE A 32 -6.13 11.22 9.12
C PHE A 32 -6.24 12.69 9.51
N HIS A 33 -7.15 12.95 10.43
CA HIS A 33 -7.24 14.24 11.13
C HIS A 33 -6.36 14.25 12.37
N TYR A 34 -5.65 15.35 12.60
CA TYR A 34 -4.84 15.57 13.81
C TYR A 34 -5.73 15.74 15.05
N LEU A 35 -6.84 16.47 14.92
CA LEU A 35 -7.87 16.52 15.94
C LEU A 35 -8.70 15.24 15.85
N LEU A 36 -8.77 14.50 16.96
CA LEU A 36 -9.57 13.29 17.07
C LEU A 36 -10.94 13.61 17.69
N ASP A 37 -10.95 14.39 18.77
CA ASP A 37 -12.17 14.75 19.50
C ASP A 37 -11.98 16.05 20.30
N GLU A 38 -13.08 16.70 20.67
CA GLU A 38 -13.11 17.89 21.52
C GLU A 38 -14.34 17.84 22.44
N PHE A 39 -14.11 17.94 23.74
CA PHE A 39 -15.17 17.93 24.75
C PHE A 39 -14.82 18.85 25.92
N ALA A 40 -15.83 19.54 26.44
CA ALA A 40 -15.65 20.57 27.47
C ALA A 40 -14.53 21.56 27.10
N ASP A 41 -13.45 21.56 27.86
CA ASP A 41 -12.25 22.38 27.70
C ASP A 41 -11.03 21.59 27.18
N LEU A 42 -11.21 20.35 26.74
CA LEU A 42 -10.16 19.45 26.29
C LEU A 42 -10.22 19.14 24.78
N LYS A 43 -9.04 19.08 24.17
CA LYS A 43 -8.83 18.64 22.77
C LYS A 43 -7.97 17.40 22.74
N VAL A 44 -8.50 16.33 22.14
CA VAL A 44 -7.76 15.07 21.94
C VAL A 44 -7.12 15.11 20.56
N ILE A 45 -5.80 15.12 20.52
CA ILE A 45 -5.02 15.12 19.27
C ILE A 45 -4.27 13.81 19.07
N ARG A 46 -4.04 13.43 17.82
CA ARG A 46 -3.19 12.32 17.41
C ARG A 46 -2.18 12.78 16.37
N PHE A 47 -0.98 12.21 16.41
CA PHE A 47 0.07 12.48 15.45
C PHE A 47 0.61 11.17 14.88
N LYS A 48 1.14 11.23 13.66
CA LYS A 48 1.88 10.11 13.07
C LYS A 48 3.31 10.12 13.60
N VAL A 49 3.88 8.94 13.84
CA VAL A 49 5.31 8.81 14.14
C VAL A 49 6.06 8.74 12.81
N PRO A 50 6.79 9.81 12.40
CA PRO A 50 7.49 9.82 11.13
C PRO A 50 8.60 8.77 11.12
N GLY A 51 8.77 8.07 10.00
CA GLY A 51 9.82 7.06 9.83
C GLY A 51 9.55 5.72 10.54
N TRP A 52 8.41 5.54 11.21
CA TRP A 52 8.06 4.28 11.88
C TRP A 52 8.17 3.07 10.95
N ASP A 53 7.66 3.18 9.72
CA ASP A 53 7.65 2.07 8.76
C ASP A 53 9.06 1.70 8.26
N ALA A 54 10.01 2.62 8.34
CA ALA A 54 11.41 2.38 7.94
C ALA A 54 12.21 1.62 9.00
N LEU A 55 11.69 1.47 10.22
CA LEU A 55 12.36 0.73 11.29
C LEU A 55 12.37 -0.78 11.00
N SER A 56 13.51 -1.41 11.29
CA SER A 56 13.60 -2.87 11.36
C SER A 56 12.72 -3.43 12.47
N LEU A 57 12.39 -4.72 12.40
CA LEU A 57 11.59 -5.39 13.44
C LEU A 57 12.20 -5.24 14.84
N LYS A 58 13.51 -5.48 14.97
CA LYS A 58 14.22 -5.32 16.26
C LYS A 58 14.14 -3.91 16.82
N GLN A 59 14.17 -2.89 15.96
CA GLN A 59 14.02 -1.49 16.41
C GLN A 59 12.59 -1.19 16.86
N LYS A 60 11.58 -1.76 16.19
CA LYS A 60 10.17 -1.65 16.62
C LYS A 60 9.94 -2.36 17.95
N GLU A 61 10.50 -3.55 18.14
CA GLU A 61 10.46 -4.29 19.41
C GLU A 61 11.12 -3.51 20.55
N TYR A 62 12.29 -2.93 20.30
CA TYR A 62 12.98 -2.08 21.28
C TYR A 62 12.12 -0.86 21.68
N ALA A 63 11.59 -0.13 20.70
CA ALA A 63 10.72 1.02 20.96
C ALA A 63 9.43 0.61 21.70
N TYR A 64 8.86 -0.56 21.39
CA TYR A 64 7.72 -1.12 22.10
C TYR A 64 8.04 -1.37 23.58
N HIS A 65 9.14 -2.06 23.88
CA HIS A 65 9.53 -2.33 25.27
C HIS A 65 9.82 -1.05 26.07
N LEU A 66 10.44 -0.04 25.46
CA LEU A 66 10.62 1.27 26.09
C LEU A 66 9.28 1.95 26.39
N SER A 67 8.32 1.86 25.46
CA SER A 67 6.99 2.45 25.63
C SER A 67 6.18 1.75 26.72
N GLU A 68 6.24 0.42 26.78
CA GLU A 68 5.59 -0.36 27.83
C GLU A 68 6.20 -0.07 29.21
N ALA A 69 7.50 0.18 29.29
CA ALA A 69 8.15 0.57 30.55
C ALA A 69 7.79 1.99 31.02
N ALA A 70 7.38 2.88 30.10
CA ALA A 70 6.97 4.25 30.42
C ALA A 70 5.49 4.37 30.81
N LYS A 71 4.71 3.32 30.56
CA LYS A 71 3.27 3.24 30.81
C LYS A 71 2.98 3.12 32.31
#